data_AF-A0A1H9EJV6-F1
#
_entry.id   AF-A0A1H9EJV6-F1
#
_cell.length_a   1.000
_cell.length_b   1.000
_cell.length_c   1.000
_cell.angle_alpha   90.00
_cell.angle_beta   90.00
_cell.angle_gamma   90.00
#
_symmetry.space_group_name_H-M   'P 1'
#
loop_
_entity.id
_entity.type
_entity.pdbx_description
1 polymer ?
#
loop_
_entity_poly.entity_id
_entity_poly.type
_entity_poly.pdbx_seq_one_letter_code
_entity_poly.pdbx_strand_id
1 'polypeptide(L)'
;MAAIGAGCATAPIRKVTPPPPEPAPVNIGDVLEPGQYSMVMNAAYYGLPLPRDGWVYFRISRDVYRVDYRTLTVLERATDETARNWP
;
A
#
# COMPACT_ATOMS: atom_id res chain seq x y z
N MET A 1 -24.22 -23.90 48.26
CA MET A 1 -22.94 -23.75 47.52
C MET A 1 -23.32 -23.58 46.04
N ALA A 2 -23.19 -22.38 45.48
CA ALA A 2 -23.56 -22.09 44.09
C ALA A 2 -22.33 -22.22 43.18
N ALA A 3 -22.43 -23.04 42.14
CA ALA A 3 -21.41 -23.15 41.10
C ALA A 3 -21.84 -22.32 39.88
N ILE A 4 -21.09 -21.26 39.56
CA ILE A 4 -21.21 -20.52 38.31
C ILE A 4 -20.05 -20.92 37.39
N GLY A 5 -20.32 -21.84 36.47
CA GLY A 5 -19.39 -22.17 35.40
C GLY A 5 -19.47 -21.08 34.32
N ALA A 6 -18.52 -20.14 34.32
CA ALA A 6 -18.35 -19.19 33.24
C ALA A 6 -17.75 -19.92 32.01
N GLY A 7 -18.61 -20.48 31.16
CA GLY A 7 -18.22 -21.01 29.87
C GLY A 7 -18.02 -19.87 28.87
N CYS A 8 -16.79 -19.37 28.73
CA CYS A 8 -16.43 -18.50 27.61
C CYS A 8 -16.50 -19.32 26.31
N ALA A 9 -17.56 -19.13 25.52
CA ALA A 9 -17.64 -19.68 24.17
C ALA A 9 -16.74 -18.86 23.25
N THR A 10 -15.63 -19.45 22.79
CA THR A 10 -14.75 -18.85 21.76
C THR A 10 -15.47 -18.87 20.41
N ALA A 11 -15.80 -17.69 19.88
CA ALA A 11 -16.29 -17.55 18.52
C ALA A 11 -15.16 -17.87 17.51
N PRO A 12 -15.42 -18.62 16.43
CA PRO A 12 -14.41 -18.89 15.41
C PRO A 12 -14.06 -17.60 14.66
N ILE A 13 -12.79 -17.21 14.70
CA ILE A 13 -12.27 -16.10 13.91
C ILE A 13 -12.40 -16.48 12.44
N ARG A 14 -13.30 -15.83 11.71
CA ARG A 14 -13.48 -16.01 10.27
C ARG A 14 -12.15 -15.64 9.60
N LYS A 15 -11.45 -16.63 9.03
CA LYS A 15 -10.27 -16.38 8.18
C LYS A 15 -10.74 -15.60 6.96
N VAL A 16 -10.52 -14.29 6.97
CA VAL A 16 -10.65 -13.47 5.77
C VAL A 16 -9.45 -13.83 4.90
N THR A 17 -9.65 -14.70 3.91
CA THR A 17 -8.67 -14.91 2.86
C THR A 17 -8.49 -13.57 2.13
N PRO A 18 -7.28 -13.00 2.06
CA PRO A 18 -7.07 -11.80 1.25
C PRO A 18 -7.43 -12.11 -0.21
N PRO A 19 -8.06 -11.18 -0.94
CA PRO A 19 -8.27 -11.36 -2.36
C PRO A 19 -6.92 -11.58 -3.07
N PRO A 20 -6.90 -12.31 -4.21
CA PRO A 20 -5.70 -12.47 -5.03
C PRO A 20 -5.09 -11.10 -5.34
N PRO A 21 -3.75 -10.98 -5.39
CA PRO A 21 -3.09 -9.74 -5.77
C PRO A 21 -3.60 -9.32 -7.16
N GLU A 22 -4.17 -8.13 -7.23
CA GLU A 22 -4.62 -7.54 -8.49
C GLU A 22 -3.40 -7.35 -9.42
N PRO A 23 -3.57 -7.49 -10.75
CA PRO A 23 -2.50 -7.22 -11.68
C PRO A 23 -2.00 -5.79 -11.50
N ALA A 24 -0.69 -5.60 -11.64
CA ALA A 24 -0.09 -4.29 -11.44
C ALA A 24 -0.70 -3.27 -12.41
N PRO A 25 -1.22 -2.13 -11.91
CA PRO A 25 -1.86 -1.14 -12.77
C PRO A 25 -0.88 -0.52 -13.78
N VAL A 26 0.41 -0.52 -13.47
CA VAL A 26 1.49 -0.02 -14.33
C VAL A 26 2.73 -0.91 -14.23
N ASN A 27 3.51 -0.97 -15.31
CA ASN A 27 4.79 -1.65 -15.32
C ASN A 27 5.93 -0.69 -14.98
N ILE A 28 7.07 -1.26 -14.62
CA ILE A 28 8.31 -0.50 -14.42
C ILE A 28 8.83 -0.07 -15.80
N GLY A 29 9.21 1.20 -15.94
CA GLY A 29 9.65 1.82 -17.19
C GLY A 29 8.55 2.52 -17.98
N ASP A 30 7.28 2.32 -17.64
CA ASP A 30 6.17 3.04 -18.24
C ASP A 30 6.20 4.53 -17.86
N VAL A 31 5.72 5.39 -18.76
CA VAL A 31 5.51 6.81 -18.49
C VAL A 31 4.06 7.02 -18.09
N LEU A 32 3.84 7.66 -16.94
CA LEU A 32 2.49 7.83 -16.42
C LEU A 32 1.69 8.87 -17.20
N GLU A 33 0.49 8.47 -17.60
CA GLU A 33 -0.48 9.39 -18.17
C GLU A 33 -1.04 10.33 -17.09
N PRO A 34 -1.18 11.63 -17.39
CA PRO A 34 -1.72 12.58 -16.43
C PRO A 34 -3.14 12.18 -16.01
N GLY A 35 -3.42 12.28 -14.71
CA GLY A 35 -4.73 11.99 -14.12
C GLY A 35 -4.92 10.55 -13.61
N GLN A 36 -3.97 9.65 -13.85
CA GLN A 36 -4.03 8.25 -13.36
C GLN A 36 -3.29 8.03 -12.02
N TYR A 37 -2.72 9.09 -11.43
CA TYR A 37 -1.89 8.99 -10.24
C TYR A 37 -2.18 10.10 -9.22
N SER A 38 -1.90 9.81 -7.95
CA SER A 38 -1.97 10.78 -6.85
C SER A 38 -0.64 10.85 -6.11
N MET A 39 -0.12 12.05 -5.91
CA MET A 39 1.16 12.23 -5.22
C MET A 39 1.05 11.96 -3.72
N VAL A 40 1.95 11.13 -3.20
CA VAL A 40 2.06 10.86 -1.77
C VAL A 40 2.95 11.92 -1.14
N MET A 41 2.35 12.96 -0.59
CA MET A 41 3.12 14.10 -0.03
C MET A 41 3.80 13.79 1.31
N ASN A 42 3.27 12.87 2.11
CA ASN A 42 3.81 12.52 3.43
C ASN A 42 4.30 11.07 3.49
N ALA A 43 5.25 10.72 2.62
CA ALA A 43 5.77 9.36 2.47
C ALA A 43 6.25 8.76 3.80
N ALA A 44 6.96 9.54 4.62
CA ALA A 44 7.48 9.10 5.91
C ALA A 44 6.39 8.67 6.91
N TYR A 45 5.20 9.29 6.87
CA TYR A 45 4.07 8.88 7.72
C TYR A 45 3.59 7.46 7.40
N TYR A 46 3.71 7.07 6.14
CA TYR A 46 3.40 5.72 5.65
C TYR A 46 4.59 4.76 5.76
N GLY A 47 5.67 5.14 6.47
CA GLY A 47 6.86 4.31 6.63
C GLY A 47 7.74 4.21 5.38
N LEU A 48 7.43 4.97 4.33
CA LEU A 48 8.24 4.98 3.12
C LEU A 48 9.51 5.81 3.34
N PRO A 49 10.67 5.36 2.80
CA PRO A 49 11.89 6.16 2.76
C PRO A 49 11.64 7.53 2.13
N LEU A 50 12.29 8.59 2.60
CA LEU A 50 12.12 9.92 1.99
C LEU A 50 12.54 9.92 0.51
N PRO A 51 11.83 10.66 -0.36
CA PRO A 51 12.22 10.79 -1.76
C PRO A 51 13.62 11.41 -1.89
N ARG A 52 14.46 10.78 -2.71
CA ARG A 52 15.83 11.23 -3.02
C ARG A 52 16.05 11.25 -4.53
N ASP A 53 17.13 11.83 -5.02
CA ASP A 53 17.54 11.72 -6.43
C ASP A 53 16.49 12.16 -7.47
N GLY A 54 15.52 13.01 -7.09
CA GLY A 54 14.50 13.56 -7.99
C GLY A 54 13.29 12.66 -8.26
N TRP A 55 13.21 11.47 -7.67
CA TRP A 55 12.01 10.64 -7.72
C TRP A 55 11.03 11.00 -6.60
N VAL A 56 9.76 10.69 -6.81
CA VAL A 56 8.65 10.90 -5.87
C VAL A 56 7.78 9.66 -5.77
N TYR A 57 6.96 9.55 -4.71
CA TYR A 57 5.98 8.47 -4.60
C TYR A 57 4.65 8.88 -5.18
N PHE A 58 4.15 8.08 -6.10
CA PHE A 58 2.79 8.17 -6.60
C PHE A 58 1.99 6.93 -6.21
N ARG A 59 0.76 7.18 -5.80
CA ARG A 59 -0.29 6.17 -5.67
C ARG A 59 -0.98 6.01 -7.01
N ILE A 60 -1.07 4.78 -7.47
CA ILE A 60 -1.80 4.40 -8.67
C ILE A 60 -2.75 3.29 -8.27
N SER A 61 -4.05 3.58 -8.29
CA SER A 61 -5.07 2.70 -7.71
C SER A 61 -4.78 2.40 -6.22
N ARG A 62 -4.34 1.18 -5.89
CA ARG A 62 -4.02 0.73 -4.52
C ARG A 62 -2.53 0.60 -4.24
N ASP A 63 -1.72 0.66 -5.29
CA ASP A 63 -0.28 0.45 -5.22
C ASP A 63 0.46 1.79 -5.14
N VAL A 64 1.62 1.75 -4.48
CA VAL A 64 2.59 2.84 -4.42
C VAL A 64 3.76 2.52 -5.34
N TYR A 65 4.16 3.53 -6.11
CA TYR A 65 5.29 3.48 -7.04
C TYR A 65 6.24 4.64 -6.80
N ARG A 66 7.53 4.39 -7.00
CA ARG A 66 8.56 5.41 -7.18
C ARG A 66 8.55 5.84 -8.64
N VAL A 67 8.49 7.14 -8.86
CA VAL A 67 8.35 7.73 -10.19
C VAL A 67 9.32 8.88 -10.31
N ASP A 68 10.03 8.98 -11.43
CA ASP A 68 10.84 10.15 -11.74
C ASP A 68 9.92 11.36 -11.94
N TYR A 69 10.13 12.44 -11.17
CA TYR A 69 9.23 13.59 -11.21
C TYR A 69 9.32 14.39 -12.52
N ARG A 70 10.43 14.30 -13.24
CA ARG A 70 10.67 15.05 -14.48
C ARG A 70 10.07 14.36 -15.70
N THR A 71 10.22 13.03 -15.78
CA THR A 71 9.77 12.24 -16.94
C THR A 71 8.48 11.48 -16.69
N LEU A 72 7.99 11.45 -15.44
CA LEU A 72 6.86 10.63 -15.00
C LEU A 72 7.07 9.14 -15.25
N THR A 73 8.33 8.69 -15.36
CA THR A 73 8.67 7.29 -15.57
C THR A 73 8.58 6.51 -14.28
N VAL A 74 7.87 5.39 -14.30
CA VAL A 74 7.79 4.45 -13.18
C VAL A 74 9.14 3.76 -13.00
N LEU A 75 9.75 3.94 -11.84
CA LEU A 75 11.06 3.38 -11.52
C LEU A 75 10.92 2.05 -10.77
N GLU A 76 10.01 1.99 -9.80
CA GLU A 76 9.86 0.82 -8.93
C GLU A 76 8.49 0.77 -8.24
N ARG A 77 8.04 -0.43 -7.88
CA ARG A 77 6.87 -0.63 -7.01
C ARG A 77 7.33 -0.66 -5.55
N ALA A 78 6.87 0.31 -4.76
CA ALA A 78 7.20 0.46 -3.33
C ALA A 78 6.02 0.10 -2.42
N THR A 79 5.05 -0.68 -2.92
CA THR A 79 3.83 -1.02 -2.17
C THR A 79 4.15 -1.89 -0.97
N ASP A 80 5.08 -2.84 -1.11
CA ASP A 80 5.51 -3.73 -0.02
C ASP A 80 6.31 -2.98 1.07
N GLU A 81 6.91 -1.83 0.73
CA GLU A 81 7.64 -0.98 1.67
C GLU A 81 6.70 -0.09 2.52
N THR A 82 5.40 -0.04 2.21
CA THR A 82 4.46 0.75 2.98
C THR A 82 4.17 0.12 4.35
N ALA A 83 4.09 0.95 5.38
CA ALA A 83 3.69 0.53 6.71
C ALA A 83 2.18 0.26 6.77
N ARG A 84 1.73 -0.37 7.88
CA ARG A 84 0.32 -0.66 8.19
C ARG A 84 -0.63 0.55 8.15
N ASN A 85 -0.10 1.76 8.04
CA ASN A 85 -0.86 3.00 7.93
C ASN A 85 -1.32 3.31 6.49
N TRP A 86 -0.99 2.45 5.51
CA TRP A 86 -1.45 2.60 4.12
C TRP A 86 -2.94 2.25 3.97
N PRO A 87 -3.78 3.17 3.43
CA PRO A 87 -5.23 3.00 3.33
C PRO A 87 -5.74 2.33 2.05
#